data_AF-A0AAJ6BGQ5-F1
#
_entry.id   AF-A0AAJ6BGQ5-F1
#
_cell.length_a   1.000
_cell.length_b   1.000
_cell.length_c   1.000
_cell.angle_alpha   90.00
_cell.angle_beta   90.00
_cell.angle_gamma   90.00
#
_symmetry.space_group_name_H-M   'P 1'
#
loop_
_entity.id
_entity.type
_entity.pdbx_description
1 polymer ?
#
loop_
_entity_poly.entity_id
_entity_poly.type
_entity_poly.pdbx_seq_one_letter_code
_entity_poly.pdbx_strand_id
1 'polypeptide(L)'
;MKRTIKTIAKSILLLIGTIICLLFLYVLFNLDLFHRTKPLPAADLRTYAAAIDSKDPLQYVAEKFNTHDVVFLGELHKRQQDLAFFKDLIPYLYQAKGIKMIGWEFGAAEYQQAADSVVTAAEFDRAKAITIMRNSMYSWCFEDYLEVFRTIWQLNSTIPQDSNKVRFLQLNISFKPKSWNSPDDSIRLQTRKINFDNLLPGIIEKEVIARNQKILIYCGLHHSLTRFKTAKLFFAKDTDGRAGQRLYGKYPEKIFQICLLSPFLPRWTLYKEMTGHKQYDYVYPFDAVFNQLYDTIKKPFAVDAANPAFAGLKDYNSFYAFDRFNGIQLREFCDGVIMPAGFDQVQPVVIIPDWVPNTAALEEIKKVLPEEEARQLHSPQELMKYINPDADQEQIRRLHSQQKFW
;
A
#
# COMPACT_ATOMS: atom_id res chain seq x y z
N MET A 1 17.90 -31.22 49.54
CA MET A 1 16.84 -30.46 48.83
C MET A 1 17.11 -28.95 48.74
N LYS A 2 17.22 -28.19 49.85
CA LYS A 2 17.44 -26.72 49.82
C LYS A 2 18.70 -26.26 49.07
N ARG A 3 19.83 -26.97 49.20
CA ARG A 3 21.09 -26.63 48.52
C ARG A 3 20.99 -26.79 47.00
N THR A 4 20.35 -27.86 46.53
CA THR A 4 20.11 -28.15 45.11
C THR A 4 19.20 -27.09 44.47
N ILE A 5 18.11 -26.70 45.15
CA ILE A 5 17.20 -25.65 44.67
C ILE A 5 17.93 -24.30 44.54
N LYS A 6 18.78 -23.93 45.50
CA LYS A 6 19.56 -22.68 45.46
C LYS A 6 20.56 -22.67 44.29
N THR A 7 21.19 -23.80 43.98
CA THR A 7 22.11 -23.93 42.83
C THR A 7 21.36 -23.82 41.50
N ILE A 8 20.19 -24.45 41.38
CA ILE A 8 19.35 -24.36 40.18
C ILE A 8 18.88 -22.91 39.98
N ALA A 9 18.36 -22.26 41.02
CA ALA A 9 17.91 -20.87 40.94
C ALA A 9 19.04 -19.89 40.53
N LYS A 10 20.25 -20.07 41.07
CA LYS A 10 21.43 -19.29 40.66
C LYS A 10 21.79 -19.52 39.19
N SER A 11 21.72 -20.77 38.73
CA SER A 11 22.03 -21.12 37.33
C SER A 11 21.00 -20.53 36.37
N ILE A 12 19.71 -20.55 36.74
CA ILE A 12 18.62 -19.91 35.98
C ILE A 12 18.82 -18.40 35.93
N LEU A 13 19.12 -17.74 37.06
CA LEU A 13 19.38 -16.30 37.09
C LEU A 13 20.61 -15.91 36.25
N LEU A 14 21.67 -16.71 36.29
CA LEU A 14 22.86 -16.49 35.47
C LEU A 14 22.52 -16.62 33.98
N LEU A 15 21.75 -17.65 33.60
CA LEU A 15 21.29 -17.86 32.23
C LEU A 15 20.42 -16.69 31.75
N ILE A 16 19.47 -16.23 32.57
CA ILE A 16 18.64 -15.05 32.28
C ILE A 16 19.52 -13.82 32.11
N GLY A 17 20.48 -13.58 33.01
CA GLY A 17 21.41 -12.46 32.93
C GLY A 17 22.27 -12.50 31.66
N THR A 18 22.78 -13.67 31.28
CA THR A 18 23.52 -13.87 30.02
C THR A 18 22.63 -13.62 28.81
N ILE A 19 21.40 -14.14 28.79
CA ILE A 19 20.45 -13.89 27.69
C ILE A 19 20.15 -12.39 27.58
N ILE A 20 19.87 -11.69 28.69
CA ILE A 20 19.63 -10.25 28.70
C ILE A 20 20.85 -9.48 28.20
N CYS A 21 22.05 -9.84 28.65
CA CYS A 21 23.29 -9.18 28.22
C CYS A 21 23.57 -9.39 26.73
N LEU A 22 23.37 -10.61 26.23
CA LEU A 22 23.48 -10.91 24.80
C LEU A 22 22.41 -10.20 23.99
N LEU A 23 21.18 -10.09 24.49
CA LEU A 23 20.12 -9.31 23.85
C LEU A 23 20.47 -7.82 23.82
N PHE A 24 21.04 -7.29 24.91
CA PHE A 24 21.45 -5.90 25.02
C PHE A 24 22.65 -5.58 24.13
N LEU A 25 23.68 -6.42 24.10
CA LEU A 25 24.80 -6.29 23.17
C LEU A 25 24.32 -6.47 21.72
N TYR A 26 23.38 -7.38 21.47
CA TYR A 26 22.76 -7.51 20.16
C TYR A 26 22.04 -6.21 19.78
N VAL A 27 21.24 -5.63 20.67
CA VAL A 27 20.57 -4.34 20.48
C VAL A 27 21.59 -3.20 20.28
N LEU A 28 22.67 -3.13 21.06
CA LEU A 28 23.66 -2.07 20.92
C LEU A 28 24.47 -2.17 19.62
N PHE A 29 24.87 -3.37 19.22
CA PHE A 29 25.81 -3.60 18.12
C PHE A 29 25.17 -4.02 16.79
N ASN A 30 23.92 -4.52 16.76
CA ASN A 30 23.26 -4.95 15.50
C ASN A 30 22.32 -3.91 14.91
N LEU A 31 22.02 -2.82 15.65
CA LEU A 31 20.87 -2.00 15.31
C LEU A 31 21.18 -0.74 14.51
N ASP A 32 22.46 -0.50 14.20
CA ASP A 32 22.94 0.71 13.54
C ASP A 32 22.10 1.94 13.98
N LEU A 33 21.91 2.07 15.31
CA LEU A 33 20.95 3.00 15.94
C LEU A 33 21.25 4.46 15.56
N PHE A 34 22.42 4.67 14.97
CA PHE A 34 23.00 5.94 14.59
C PHE A 34 23.24 6.03 13.09
N HIS A 35 22.72 5.12 12.25
CA HIS A 35 22.82 5.28 10.81
C HIS A 35 22.16 6.60 10.42
N ARG A 36 22.97 7.50 9.87
CA ARG A 36 22.52 8.80 9.41
C ARG A 36 22.56 8.78 7.90
N THR A 37 21.43 9.10 7.30
CA THR A 37 21.36 9.40 5.88
C THR A 37 22.35 10.51 5.56
N LYS A 38 23.17 10.31 4.52
CA LYS A 38 24.20 11.27 4.11
C LYS A 38 23.91 11.82 2.71
N PRO A 39 24.32 13.06 2.45
CA PRO A 39 24.37 13.59 1.10
C PRO A 39 25.22 12.71 0.18
N LEU A 40 24.69 12.42 -1.00
CA LEU A 40 25.42 11.71 -2.04
C LEU A 40 26.50 12.63 -2.65
N PRO A 41 27.72 12.14 -2.86
CA PRO A 41 28.70 12.81 -3.71
C PRO A 41 28.14 13.08 -5.11
N ALA A 42 28.54 14.18 -5.73
CA ALA A 42 28.08 14.55 -7.07
C ALA A 42 28.40 13.48 -8.14
N ALA A 43 29.46 12.71 -7.96
CA ALA A 43 29.80 11.59 -8.84
C ALA A 43 28.76 10.46 -8.76
N ASP A 44 28.33 10.11 -7.54
CA ASP A 44 27.33 9.06 -7.31
C ASP A 44 25.96 9.50 -7.83
N LEU A 45 25.57 10.77 -7.60
CA LEU A 45 24.35 11.33 -8.19
C LEU A 45 24.33 11.24 -9.71
N ARG A 46 25.45 11.54 -10.38
CA ARG A 46 25.55 11.38 -11.84
C ARG A 46 25.42 9.92 -12.27
N THR A 47 26.06 9.00 -11.55
CA THR A 47 25.96 7.56 -11.81
C THR A 47 24.51 7.08 -11.71
N TYR A 48 23.82 7.43 -10.62
CA TYR A 48 22.42 7.07 -10.44
C TYR A 48 21.51 7.75 -11.47
N ALA A 49 21.71 9.04 -11.76
CA ALA A 49 20.93 9.79 -12.73
C ALA A 49 21.09 9.23 -14.16
N ALA A 50 22.27 8.71 -14.52
CA ALA A 50 22.50 8.04 -15.79
C ALA A 50 21.89 6.62 -15.83
N ALA A 51 21.59 6.03 -14.68
CA ALA A 51 21.06 4.68 -14.55
C ALA A 51 19.53 4.63 -14.36
N ILE A 52 18.85 5.77 -14.17
CA ILE A 52 17.38 5.81 -14.20
C ILE A 52 16.88 5.30 -15.55
N ASP A 53 15.67 4.74 -15.60
CA ASP A 53 15.11 4.36 -16.88
C ASP A 53 14.97 5.60 -17.76
N SER A 54 15.49 5.52 -18.99
CA SER A 54 15.41 6.61 -19.96
C SER A 54 13.97 6.95 -20.38
N LYS A 55 13.03 6.03 -20.14
CA LYS A 55 11.62 6.17 -20.48
C LYS A 55 10.88 6.92 -19.39
N ASP A 56 9.78 7.56 -19.78
CA ASP A 56 8.88 8.10 -18.77
C ASP A 56 8.24 6.96 -17.93
N PRO A 57 7.78 7.25 -16.70
CA PRO A 57 7.21 6.23 -15.83
C PRO A 57 5.97 5.49 -16.38
N LEU A 58 5.18 6.08 -17.28
CA LEU A 58 4.01 5.41 -17.87
C LEU A 58 4.49 4.33 -18.86
N GLN A 59 5.42 4.69 -19.75
CA GLN A 59 6.04 3.74 -20.68
C GLN A 59 6.77 2.61 -19.92
N TYR A 60 7.46 2.94 -18.83
CA TYR A 60 8.13 1.95 -17.98
C TYR A 60 7.14 0.85 -17.52
N VAL A 61 5.98 1.23 -16.99
CA VAL A 61 4.95 0.27 -16.55
C VAL A 61 4.41 -0.53 -17.72
N ALA A 62 4.11 0.13 -18.84
CA ALA A 62 3.58 -0.53 -20.03
C ALA A 62 4.51 -1.63 -20.57
N GLU A 63 5.81 -1.42 -20.54
CA GLU A 63 6.78 -2.42 -20.99
C GLU A 63 6.87 -3.64 -20.08
N LYS A 64 6.51 -3.53 -18.79
CA LYS A 64 6.47 -4.71 -17.90
C LYS A 64 5.41 -5.71 -18.34
N PHE A 65 4.34 -5.25 -18.99
CA PHE A 65 3.36 -6.12 -19.61
C PHE A 65 3.88 -6.87 -20.84
N ASN A 66 5.10 -6.64 -21.33
CA ASN A 66 5.65 -7.48 -22.40
C ASN A 66 5.91 -8.92 -21.92
N THR A 67 6.31 -9.06 -20.66
CA THR A 67 6.71 -10.36 -20.07
C THR A 67 5.87 -10.78 -18.87
N HIS A 68 5.10 -9.85 -18.28
CA HIS A 68 4.28 -10.12 -17.10
C HIS A 68 2.80 -9.95 -17.42
N ASP A 69 1.96 -10.72 -16.74
CA ASP A 69 0.51 -10.64 -16.86
C ASP A 69 -0.10 -9.77 -15.77
N VAL A 70 0.53 -9.71 -14.60
CA VAL A 70 0.05 -8.95 -13.44
C VAL A 70 1.14 -7.96 -13.05
N VAL A 71 0.81 -6.67 -13.10
CA VAL A 71 1.69 -5.60 -12.61
C VAL A 71 1.01 -4.92 -11.43
N PHE A 72 1.66 -4.93 -10.28
CA PHE A 72 1.21 -4.23 -9.08
C PHE A 72 1.84 -2.83 -8.99
N LEU A 73 1.03 -1.85 -8.60
CA LEU A 73 1.45 -0.55 -8.08
C LEU A 73 1.15 -0.52 -6.57
N GLY A 74 2.20 -0.62 -5.77
CA GLY A 74 2.15 -0.55 -4.31
C GLY A 74 2.30 0.89 -3.79
N GLU A 75 1.34 1.38 -3.00
CA GLU A 75 1.24 2.79 -2.58
C GLU A 75 1.03 2.98 -1.05
N LEU A 76 1.11 4.22 -0.55
CA LEU A 76 0.98 4.55 0.90
C LEU A 76 -0.45 5.01 1.32
N HIS A 77 -1.41 4.99 0.40
CA HIS A 77 -2.76 5.51 0.54
C HIS A 77 -2.84 7.04 0.58
N LYS A 78 -3.95 7.58 0.06
CA LYS A 78 -4.39 8.97 0.27
C LYS A 78 -3.41 10.05 -0.22
N ARG A 79 -2.56 9.70 -1.20
CA ARG A 79 -1.67 10.64 -1.91
C ARG A 79 -2.24 10.98 -3.28
N GLN A 80 -2.49 12.27 -3.52
CA GLN A 80 -3.06 12.74 -4.78
C GLN A 80 -2.19 12.38 -6.00
N GLN A 81 -0.87 12.45 -5.85
CA GLN A 81 0.11 12.24 -6.93
C GLN A 81 0.14 10.78 -7.40
N ASP A 82 -0.08 9.82 -6.49
CA ASP A 82 -0.16 8.41 -6.86
C ASP A 82 -1.42 8.12 -7.68
N LEU A 83 -2.55 8.70 -7.29
CA LEU A 83 -3.81 8.57 -8.01
C LEU A 83 -3.79 9.32 -9.33
N ALA A 84 -3.12 10.48 -9.41
CA ALA A 84 -2.89 11.17 -10.67
C ALA A 84 -2.10 10.28 -11.63
N PHE A 85 -0.97 9.72 -11.18
CA PHE A 85 -0.18 8.78 -11.98
C PHE A 85 -1.00 7.55 -12.41
N PHE A 86 -1.77 6.96 -11.50
CA PHE A 86 -2.61 5.81 -11.80
C PHE A 86 -3.70 6.13 -12.83
N LYS A 87 -4.36 7.29 -12.71
CA LYS A 87 -5.38 7.76 -13.67
C LYS A 87 -4.79 8.02 -15.05
N ASP A 88 -3.61 8.62 -15.15
CA ASP A 88 -2.92 8.86 -16.42
C ASP A 88 -2.46 7.54 -17.07
N LEU A 89 -2.09 6.55 -16.25
CA LEU A 89 -1.61 5.26 -16.70
C LEU A 89 -2.72 4.39 -17.31
N ILE A 90 -3.96 4.46 -16.81
CA ILE A 90 -5.08 3.65 -17.32
C ILE A 90 -5.31 3.82 -18.84
N PRO A 91 -5.59 5.04 -19.37
CA PRO A 91 -5.79 5.23 -20.80
C PRO A 91 -4.51 4.95 -21.59
N TYR A 92 -3.33 5.28 -21.04
CA TYR A 92 -2.05 4.99 -21.67
C TYR A 92 -1.85 3.50 -21.91
N LEU A 93 -2.10 2.65 -20.91
CA LEU A 93 -1.96 1.19 -21.03
C LEU A 93 -2.96 0.59 -22.02
N TYR A 94 -4.19 1.11 -22.06
CA TYR A 94 -5.16 0.67 -23.05
C TYR A 94 -4.66 0.97 -24.47
N GLN A 95 -4.18 2.20 -24.72
CA GLN A 95 -3.70 2.63 -26.03
C GLN A 95 -2.40 1.93 -26.45
N ALA A 96 -1.42 1.84 -25.54
CA ALA A 96 -0.08 1.35 -25.84
C ALA A 96 0.02 -0.18 -25.85
N LYS A 97 -0.82 -0.88 -25.07
CA LYS A 97 -0.69 -2.32 -24.81
C LYS A 97 -2.00 -3.10 -24.87
N GLY A 98 -3.15 -2.44 -25.06
CA GLY A 98 -4.45 -3.10 -25.08
C GLY A 98 -4.83 -3.72 -23.73
N ILE A 99 -4.30 -3.19 -22.62
CA ILE A 99 -4.64 -3.69 -21.28
C ILE A 99 -6.08 -3.29 -20.95
N LYS A 100 -6.93 -4.30 -20.72
CA LYS A 100 -8.37 -4.11 -20.48
C LYS A 100 -8.79 -4.41 -19.05
N MET A 101 -7.88 -4.85 -18.18
CA MET A 101 -8.21 -5.14 -16.78
C MET A 101 -7.46 -4.16 -15.89
N ILE A 102 -8.22 -3.41 -15.11
CA ILE A 102 -7.71 -2.54 -14.06
C ILE A 102 -8.31 -3.04 -12.76
N GLY A 103 -7.50 -3.27 -11.74
CA GLY A 103 -7.95 -3.74 -10.43
C GLY A 103 -7.50 -2.81 -9.31
N TRP A 104 -8.26 -2.75 -8.23
CA TRP A 104 -7.86 -1.96 -7.06
C TRP A 104 -8.33 -2.54 -5.73
N GLU A 105 -7.68 -2.11 -4.65
CA GLU A 105 -7.99 -2.52 -3.29
C GLU A 105 -9.25 -1.89 -2.70
N PHE A 106 -9.66 -0.72 -3.18
CA PHE A 106 -10.61 0.13 -2.48
C PHE A 106 -12.08 -0.23 -2.72
N GLY A 107 -12.33 -1.23 -3.55
CA GLY A 107 -13.66 -1.70 -3.90
C GLY A 107 -13.89 -3.15 -3.53
N ALA A 108 -15.09 -3.43 -3.02
CA ALA A 108 -15.47 -4.79 -2.66
C ALA A 108 -16.02 -5.56 -3.86
N ALA A 109 -15.58 -6.81 -4.01
CA ALA A 109 -15.99 -7.74 -5.08
C ALA A 109 -17.51 -7.98 -5.13
N GLU A 110 -18.20 -7.86 -3.99
CA GLU A 110 -19.66 -7.94 -3.91
C GLU A 110 -20.37 -6.82 -4.71
N TYR A 111 -19.68 -5.71 -4.99
CA TYR A 111 -20.18 -4.61 -5.83
C TYR A 111 -19.64 -4.63 -7.26
N GLN A 112 -19.01 -5.73 -7.72
CA GLN A 112 -18.42 -5.79 -9.07
C GLN A 112 -19.43 -5.47 -10.17
N GLN A 113 -20.64 -6.03 -10.12
CA GLN A 113 -21.67 -5.76 -11.13
C GLN A 113 -22.11 -4.29 -11.11
N ALA A 114 -22.20 -3.68 -9.92
CA ALA A 114 -22.52 -2.26 -9.79
C ALA A 114 -21.39 -1.39 -10.36
N ALA A 115 -20.13 -1.73 -10.08
CA ALA A 115 -18.97 -1.05 -10.64
C ALA A 115 -18.92 -1.14 -12.17
N ASP A 116 -19.13 -2.35 -12.72
CA ASP A 116 -19.21 -2.59 -14.17
C ASP A 116 -20.29 -1.72 -14.82
N SER A 117 -21.46 -1.59 -14.17
CA SER A 117 -22.55 -0.76 -14.68
C SER A 117 -22.25 0.74 -14.66
N VAL A 118 -21.39 1.23 -13.75
CA VAL A 118 -20.98 2.65 -13.74
C VAL A 118 -20.02 2.91 -14.88
N VAL A 119 -18.98 2.07 -15.03
CA VAL A 119 -17.92 2.32 -16.02
C VAL A 119 -18.32 2.03 -17.46
N THR A 120 -19.52 1.50 -17.69
CA THR A 120 -20.05 1.20 -19.03
C THR A 120 -21.34 1.95 -19.36
N ALA A 121 -21.88 2.74 -18.43
CA ALA A 121 -23.10 3.52 -18.62
C ALA A 121 -22.94 4.59 -19.71
N ALA A 122 -24.07 4.99 -20.31
CA ALA A 122 -24.11 6.08 -21.28
C ALA A 122 -23.71 7.44 -20.67
N GLU A 123 -24.03 7.65 -19.39
CA GLU A 123 -23.67 8.84 -18.62
C GLU A 123 -23.01 8.43 -17.30
N PHE A 124 -22.12 9.27 -16.78
CA PHE A 124 -21.42 8.97 -15.54
C PHE A 124 -22.33 9.13 -14.32
N ASP A 125 -22.73 8.02 -13.73
CA ASP A 125 -23.50 8.01 -12.47
C ASP A 125 -22.57 8.18 -11.26
N ARG A 126 -22.23 9.44 -10.96
CA ARG A 126 -21.39 9.81 -9.81
C ARG A 126 -21.98 9.33 -8.48
N ALA A 127 -23.29 9.43 -8.29
CA ALA A 127 -23.95 9.06 -7.04
C ALA A 127 -23.87 7.54 -6.77
N LYS A 128 -24.00 6.73 -7.83
CA LYS A 128 -23.81 5.29 -7.75
C LYS A 128 -22.36 4.91 -7.48
N ALA A 129 -21.39 5.57 -8.12
CA ALA A 129 -19.98 5.38 -7.84
C ALA A 129 -19.63 5.66 -6.37
N ILE A 130 -20.11 6.78 -5.82
CA ILE A 130 -20.00 7.11 -4.38
C ILE A 130 -20.62 6.03 -3.51
N THR A 131 -21.82 5.57 -3.87
CA THR A 131 -22.51 4.51 -3.11
C THR A 131 -21.71 3.20 -3.09
N ILE A 132 -21.09 2.82 -4.21
CA ILE A 132 -20.22 1.64 -4.29
C ILE A 132 -19.00 1.80 -3.38
N MET A 133 -18.31 2.94 -3.46
CA MET A 133 -17.13 3.22 -2.62
C MET A 133 -17.51 3.19 -1.13
N ARG A 134 -18.61 3.85 -0.77
CA ARG A 134 -19.09 3.94 0.61
C ARG A 134 -19.52 2.60 1.19
N ASN A 135 -20.17 1.78 0.39
CA ASN A 135 -20.57 0.43 0.82
C ASN A 135 -19.37 -0.54 0.87
N SER A 136 -18.32 -0.27 0.09
CA SER A 136 -17.06 -1.01 0.17
C SER A 136 -16.28 -0.64 1.44
N MET A 137 -16.11 0.67 1.71
CA MET A 137 -15.45 1.18 2.89
C MET A 137 -16.00 2.56 3.25
N TYR A 138 -16.85 2.61 4.28
CA TYR A 138 -17.64 3.81 4.63
C TYR A 138 -16.79 5.05 5.00
N SER A 139 -15.52 4.86 5.38
CA SER A 139 -14.59 5.92 5.74
C SER A 139 -13.71 6.40 4.58
N TRP A 140 -13.81 5.80 3.38
CA TRP A 140 -12.94 6.11 2.25
C TRP A 140 -13.53 7.20 1.32
N CYS A 141 -13.80 8.37 1.90
CA CYS A 141 -14.61 9.45 1.32
C CYS A 141 -13.82 10.44 0.44
N PHE A 142 -13.00 9.95 -0.50
CA PHE A 142 -12.03 10.77 -1.21
C PHE A 142 -12.29 10.87 -2.72
N GLU A 143 -12.34 12.11 -3.24
CA GLU A 143 -12.70 12.43 -4.63
C GLU A 143 -11.68 11.84 -5.60
N ASP A 144 -10.38 11.87 -5.29
CA ASP A 144 -9.34 11.32 -6.17
C ASP A 144 -9.51 9.82 -6.48
N TYR A 145 -10.15 9.06 -5.59
CA TYR A 145 -10.50 7.65 -5.82
C TYR A 145 -11.78 7.52 -6.66
N LEU A 146 -12.79 8.38 -6.45
CA LEU A 146 -13.99 8.46 -7.28
C LEU A 146 -13.63 8.79 -8.74
N GLU A 147 -12.63 9.63 -8.92
CA GLU A 147 -12.10 10.03 -10.21
C GLU A 147 -11.49 8.86 -11.02
N VAL A 148 -11.13 7.76 -10.38
CA VAL A 148 -10.72 6.52 -11.09
C VAL A 148 -11.92 5.92 -11.82
N PHE A 149 -13.11 5.87 -11.20
CA PHE A 149 -14.34 5.45 -11.90
C PHE A 149 -14.61 6.36 -13.11
N ARG A 150 -14.50 7.68 -12.92
CA ARG A 150 -14.71 8.65 -14.00
C ARG A 150 -13.73 8.44 -15.14
N THR A 151 -12.45 8.22 -14.83
CA THR A 151 -11.39 7.98 -15.82
C THR A 151 -11.69 6.74 -16.67
N ILE A 152 -12.06 5.63 -16.04
CA ILE A 152 -12.39 4.39 -16.76
C ILE A 152 -13.67 4.55 -17.57
N TRP A 153 -14.71 5.19 -17.01
CA TRP A 153 -15.94 5.50 -17.74
C TRP A 153 -15.69 6.37 -18.98
N GLN A 154 -14.88 7.43 -18.85
CA GLN A 154 -14.51 8.31 -19.96
C GLN A 154 -13.80 7.54 -21.07
N LEU A 155 -12.83 6.70 -20.72
CA LEU A 155 -12.15 5.83 -21.67
C LEU A 155 -13.13 4.88 -22.35
N ASN A 156 -13.97 4.18 -21.57
CA ASN A 156 -14.94 3.23 -22.09
C ASN A 156 -16.00 3.86 -23.00
N SER A 157 -16.34 5.13 -22.78
CA SER A 157 -17.27 5.88 -23.63
C SER A 157 -16.71 6.14 -25.03
N THR A 158 -15.39 6.04 -25.21
CA THR A 158 -14.73 6.13 -26.52
C THR A 158 -14.60 4.78 -27.24
N ILE A 159 -14.96 3.67 -26.57
CA ILE A 159 -14.77 2.30 -27.08
C ILE A 159 -16.13 1.75 -27.56
N PRO A 160 -16.33 1.55 -28.89
CA PRO A 160 -17.64 1.16 -29.43
C PRO A 160 -18.06 -0.26 -29.06
N GLN A 161 -17.10 -1.20 -29.03
CA GLN A 161 -17.38 -2.61 -28.80
C GLN A 161 -17.23 -2.95 -27.32
N ASP A 162 -18.30 -3.43 -26.68
CA ASP A 162 -18.30 -3.74 -25.24
C ASP A 162 -17.21 -4.74 -24.83
N SER A 163 -16.91 -5.74 -25.66
CA SER A 163 -15.83 -6.71 -25.38
C SER A 163 -14.42 -6.10 -25.40
N ASN A 164 -14.28 -4.85 -25.84
CA ASN A 164 -13.03 -4.11 -25.80
C ASN A 164 -12.96 -3.11 -24.65
N LYS A 165 -14.06 -2.85 -23.94
CA LYS A 165 -14.06 -1.93 -22.81
C LYS A 165 -13.18 -2.44 -21.67
N VAL A 166 -12.58 -1.50 -20.96
CA VAL A 166 -11.82 -1.75 -19.75
C VAL A 166 -12.76 -2.18 -18.64
N ARG A 167 -12.45 -3.30 -18.00
CA ARG A 167 -13.14 -3.79 -16.79
C ARG A 167 -12.41 -3.29 -15.55
N PHE A 168 -13.19 -2.84 -14.57
CA PHE A 168 -12.67 -2.31 -13.31
C PHE A 168 -12.92 -3.28 -12.15
N LEU A 169 -11.96 -4.15 -11.88
CA LEU A 169 -12.07 -5.19 -10.87
C LEU A 169 -11.98 -4.63 -9.45
N GLN A 170 -13.00 -4.94 -8.66
CA GLN A 170 -13.10 -4.65 -7.24
C GLN A 170 -12.50 -5.84 -6.48
N LEU A 171 -11.31 -5.69 -5.89
CA LEU A 171 -10.48 -6.82 -5.44
C LEU A 171 -10.58 -7.10 -3.94
N ASN A 172 -11.41 -6.39 -3.20
CA ASN A 172 -11.52 -6.49 -1.74
C ASN A 172 -12.89 -7.00 -1.29
N ILE A 173 -13.15 -6.95 0.01
CA ILE A 173 -14.44 -7.24 0.64
C ILE A 173 -14.95 -6.01 1.36
N SER A 174 -16.27 -5.87 1.52
CA SER A 174 -16.85 -4.76 2.25
C SER A 174 -16.39 -4.77 3.71
N PHE A 175 -15.88 -3.63 4.17
CA PHE A 175 -15.46 -3.47 5.54
C PHE A 175 -16.67 -3.21 6.45
N LYS A 176 -16.97 -4.19 7.31
CA LYS A 176 -18.09 -4.15 8.27
C LYS A 176 -17.55 -4.17 9.70
N PRO A 177 -17.30 -3.00 10.32
CA PRO A 177 -16.78 -2.90 11.69
C PRO A 177 -17.57 -3.73 12.71
N LYS A 178 -18.90 -3.80 12.59
CA LYS A 178 -19.77 -4.64 13.43
C LYS A 178 -19.32 -6.09 13.47
N SER A 179 -18.98 -6.67 12.32
CA SER A 179 -18.52 -8.05 12.22
C SER A 179 -17.03 -8.16 12.57
N TRP A 180 -16.22 -7.19 12.16
CA TRP A 180 -14.77 -7.16 12.41
C TRP A 180 -14.40 -7.03 13.90
N ASN A 181 -15.23 -6.33 14.67
CA ASN A 181 -15.09 -6.10 16.10
C ASN A 181 -16.20 -6.81 16.91
N SER A 182 -16.87 -7.81 16.31
CA SER A 182 -17.95 -8.55 16.98
C SER A 182 -17.48 -9.12 18.32
N PRO A 183 -18.29 -9.01 19.40
CA PRO A 183 -17.98 -9.70 20.66
C PRO A 183 -18.05 -11.23 20.51
N ASP A 184 -18.78 -11.73 19.51
CA ASP A 184 -18.77 -13.14 19.13
C ASP A 184 -17.48 -13.49 18.36
N ASP A 185 -16.65 -14.34 18.98
CA ASP A 185 -15.38 -14.80 18.46
C ASP A 185 -15.51 -15.54 17.11
N SER A 186 -16.58 -16.31 16.91
CA SER A 186 -16.78 -17.07 15.67
C SER A 186 -16.98 -16.12 14.48
N ILE A 187 -17.86 -15.12 14.64
CA ILE A 187 -18.13 -14.08 13.64
C ILE A 187 -16.85 -13.27 13.40
N ARG A 188 -16.18 -12.85 14.47
CA ARG A 188 -14.98 -12.01 14.39
C ARG A 188 -13.84 -12.71 13.67
N LEU A 189 -13.53 -13.96 14.04
CA LEU A 189 -12.46 -14.75 13.44
C LEU A 189 -12.78 -15.11 11.99
N GLN A 190 -14.02 -15.49 11.67
CA GLN A 190 -14.42 -15.76 10.29
C GLN A 190 -14.32 -14.52 9.42
N THR A 191 -14.76 -13.36 9.91
CA THR A 191 -14.66 -12.08 9.19
C THR A 191 -13.21 -11.73 8.90
N ARG A 192 -12.31 -11.83 9.90
CA ARG A 192 -10.89 -11.49 9.74
C ARG A 192 -10.13 -12.45 8.81
N LYS A 193 -10.61 -13.70 8.67
CA LYS A 193 -10.08 -14.67 7.69
C LYS A 193 -10.39 -14.27 6.25
N ILE A 194 -11.46 -13.53 5.99
CA ILE A 194 -11.80 -13.09 4.63
C ILE A 194 -11.35 -11.64 4.51
N ASN A 195 -10.20 -11.43 3.87
CA ASN A 195 -9.60 -10.11 3.67
C ASN A 195 -8.98 -10.03 2.27
N PHE A 196 -8.52 -8.84 1.91
CA PHE A 196 -7.87 -8.57 0.63
C PHE A 196 -6.79 -9.59 0.24
N ASP A 197 -5.88 -9.91 1.16
CA ASP A 197 -4.75 -10.82 0.91
C ASP A 197 -5.19 -12.26 0.62
N ASN A 198 -6.36 -12.67 1.11
CA ASN A 198 -6.93 -14.00 0.88
C ASN A 198 -7.88 -14.04 -0.32
N LEU A 199 -8.54 -12.92 -0.64
CA LEU A 199 -9.53 -12.85 -1.71
C LEU A 199 -8.90 -12.56 -3.08
N LEU A 200 -8.00 -11.56 -3.14
CA LEU A 200 -7.40 -11.08 -4.39
C LEU A 200 -6.79 -12.22 -5.22
N PRO A 201 -5.97 -13.14 -4.66
CA PRO A 201 -5.33 -14.17 -5.48
C PRO A 201 -6.34 -15.02 -6.25
N GLY A 202 -7.47 -15.39 -5.63
CA GLY A 202 -8.51 -16.17 -6.28
C GLY A 202 -9.23 -15.41 -7.40
N ILE A 203 -9.44 -14.10 -7.23
CA ILE A 203 -10.01 -13.25 -8.30
C ILE A 203 -9.04 -13.17 -9.48
N ILE A 204 -7.76 -12.92 -9.22
CA ILE A 204 -6.73 -12.82 -10.27
C ILE A 204 -6.54 -14.15 -11.01
N GLU A 205 -6.52 -15.27 -10.29
CA GLU A 205 -6.46 -16.60 -10.90
C GLU A 205 -7.64 -16.84 -11.86
N LYS A 206 -8.86 -16.49 -11.44
CA LYS A 206 -10.08 -16.70 -12.23
C LYS A 206 -10.24 -15.74 -13.40
N GLU A 207 -10.05 -14.45 -13.17
CA GLU A 207 -10.39 -13.40 -14.15
C GLU A 207 -9.21 -13.07 -15.08
N VAL A 208 -7.97 -13.33 -14.64
CA VAL A 208 -6.76 -12.92 -15.36
C VAL A 208 -5.97 -14.13 -15.84
N ILE A 209 -5.47 -14.95 -14.93
CA ILE A 209 -4.57 -16.07 -15.29
C ILE A 209 -5.30 -17.13 -16.13
N ALA A 210 -6.46 -17.61 -15.67
CA ALA A 210 -7.23 -18.63 -16.38
C ALA A 210 -7.75 -18.17 -17.76
N ARG A 211 -7.80 -16.85 -17.99
CA ARG A 211 -8.28 -16.24 -19.23
C ARG A 211 -7.15 -15.65 -20.08
N ASN A 212 -5.90 -15.89 -19.68
CA ASN A 212 -4.70 -15.33 -20.32
C ASN A 212 -4.82 -13.81 -20.58
N GLN A 213 -5.35 -13.07 -19.60
CA GLN A 213 -5.46 -11.62 -19.64
C GLN A 213 -4.30 -10.98 -18.90
N LYS A 214 -4.21 -9.65 -19.01
CA LYS A 214 -3.23 -8.84 -18.28
C LYS A 214 -3.93 -7.78 -17.45
N ILE A 215 -3.41 -7.48 -16.25
CA ILE A 215 -4.02 -6.57 -15.29
C ILE A 215 -3.00 -5.64 -14.63
N LEU A 216 -3.38 -4.37 -14.50
CA LEU A 216 -2.75 -3.42 -13.59
C LEU A 216 -3.51 -3.42 -12.26
N ILE A 217 -2.82 -3.57 -11.13
CA ILE A 217 -3.43 -3.57 -9.80
C ILE A 217 -2.88 -2.41 -8.97
N TYR A 218 -3.75 -1.55 -8.46
CA TYR A 218 -3.40 -0.46 -7.53
C TYR A 218 -3.84 -0.80 -6.09
N CYS A 219 -2.88 -0.96 -5.18
CA CYS A 219 -3.14 -1.32 -3.79
C CYS A 219 -2.05 -0.83 -2.84
N GLY A 220 -2.32 -0.88 -1.54
CA GLY A 220 -1.38 -0.58 -0.48
C GLY A 220 -0.11 -1.41 -0.62
N LEU A 221 1.04 -0.78 -0.41
CA LEU A 221 2.37 -1.33 -0.67
C LEU A 221 2.52 -2.73 -0.08
N HIS A 222 2.12 -2.92 1.18
CA HIS A 222 2.23 -4.20 1.84
C HIS A 222 1.51 -5.36 1.12
N HIS A 223 0.36 -5.10 0.50
CA HIS A 223 -0.40 -6.12 -0.22
C HIS A 223 0.25 -6.48 -1.57
N SER A 224 0.97 -5.54 -2.16
CA SER A 224 1.65 -5.73 -3.45
C SER A 224 2.96 -6.50 -3.37
N LEU A 225 3.66 -6.47 -2.22
CA LEU A 225 5.01 -7.04 -2.07
C LEU A 225 5.05 -8.50 -2.49
N THR A 226 6.06 -8.87 -3.29
CA THR A 226 6.20 -10.20 -3.89
C THR A 226 7.24 -11.04 -3.16
N ARG A 227 8.51 -10.61 -3.17
CA ARG A 227 9.63 -11.34 -2.54
C ARG A 227 9.81 -10.97 -1.08
N PHE A 228 9.63 -9.69 -0.74
CA PHE A 228 9.82 -9.22 0.62
C PHE A 228 8.72 -9.73 1.55
N LYS A 229 9.11 -10.33 2.68
CA LYS A 229 8.22 -10.74 3.76
C LYS A 229 8.46 -9.88 5.00
N THR A 230 7.46 -9.09 5.38
CA THR A 230 7.48 -8.27 6.59
C THR A 230 7.67 -9.15 7.83
N ALA A 231 8.66 -8.82 8.65
CA ALA A 231 8.84 -9.46 9.94
C ALA A 231 7.76 -9.02 10.94
N LYS A 232 7.30 -9.97 11.77
CA LYS A 232 6.47 -9.74 12.95
C LYS A 232 7.36 -9.63 14.19
N LEU A 233 6.75 -9.33 15.33
CA LEU A 233 7.41 -9.32 16.64
C LEU A 233 8.16 -10.65 16.87
N PHE A 234 9.36 -10.59 17.47
CA PHE A 234 10.31 -11.71 17.58
C PHE A 234 10.83 -12.26 16.25
N PHE A 235 10.79 -11.46 15.18
CA PHE A 235 11.33 -11.79 13.86
C PHE A 235 10.65 -12.99 13.16
N ALA A 236 9.50 -13.43 13.68
CA ALA A 236 8.67 -14.41 13.00
C ALA A 236 8.17 -13.82 11.68
N LYS A 237 8.13 -14.61 10.61
CA LYS A 237 7.59 -14.18 9.32
C LYS A 237 6.26 -14.87 9.06
N ASP A 238 5.38 -14.19 8.36
CA ASP A 238 4.13 -14.82 7.91
C ASP A 238 4.44 -16.00 6.98
N THR A 239 3.93 -17.17 7.30
CA THR A 239 4.10 -18.38 6.50
C THR A 239 3.28 -18.29 5.22
N ASP A 240 2.07 -17.76 5.31
CA ASP A 240 1.08 -17.78 4.24
C ASP A 240 1.25 -16.59 3.30
N GLY A 241 1.90 -15.54 3.79
CA GLY A 241 2.19 -14.33 3.04
C GLY A 241 0.96 -13.52 2.66
N ARG A 242 1.21 -12.32 2.12
CA ARG A 242 0.21 -11.38 1.59
C ARG A 242 -0.11 -11.65 0.12
N ALA A 243 -1.07 -10.91 -0.45
CA ALA A 243 -1.62 -11.17 -1.78
C ALA A 243 -0.54 -11.30 -2.88
N GLY A 244 0.38 -10.33 -2.96
CA GLY A 244 1.49 -10.33 -3.93
C GLY A 244 2.43 -11.53 -3.75
N GLN A 245 2.81 -11.86 -2.51
CA GLN A 245 3.65 -13.04 -2.20
C GLN A 245 2.98 -14.35 -2.61
N ARG A 246 1.67 -14.48 -2.41
CA ARG A 246 0.92 -15.70 -2.78
C ARG A 246 0.86 -15.89 -4.29
N LEU A 247 0.55 -14.82 -5.03
CA LEU A 247 0.54 -14.86 -6.49
C LEU A 247 1.94 -15.11 -7.05
N TYR A 248 2.96 -14.41 -6.53
CA TYR A 248 4.35 -14.62 -6.95
C TYR A 248 4.84 -16.04 -6.67
N GLY A 249 4.47 -16.62 -5.52
CA GLY A 249 4.82 -18.00 -5.19
C GLY A 249 4.26 -19.04 -6.16
N LYS A 250 3.11 -18.78 -6.79
CA LYS A 250 2.48 -19.66 -7.78
C LYS A 250 2.90 -19.34 -9.22
N TYR A 251 3.10 -18.06 -9.54
CA TYR A 251 3.30 -17.58 -10.91
C TYR A 251 4.48 -16.59 -11.02
N PRO A 252 5.70 -16.96 -10.58
CA PRO A 252 6.80 -15.99 -10.41
C PRO A 252 7.15 -15.21 -11.68
N GLU A 253 7.05 -15.82 -12.84
CA GLU A 253 7.34 -15.19 -14.14
C GLU A 253 6.22 -14.24 -14.63
N LYS A 254 5.02 -14.30 -14.03
CA LYS A 254 3.85 -13.52 -14.47
C LYS A 254 3.61 -12.27 -13.63
N ILE A 255 4.28 -12.14 -12.47
CA ILE A 255 4.01 -11.08 -11.50
C ILE A 255 5.18 -10.10 -11.44
N PHE A 256 4.91 -8.80 -11.58
CA PHE A 256 5.88 -7.73 -11.39
C PHE A 256 5.36 -6.71 -10.38
N GLN A 257 6.20 -6.31 -9.42
CA GLN A 257 5.82 -5.36 -8.37
C GLN A 257 6.58 -4.05 -8.48
N ILE A 258 5.82 -2.95 -8.49
CA ILE A 258 6.36 -1.60 -8.49
C ILE A 258 5.97 -0.89 -7.20
N CYS A 259 6.96 -0.38 -6.48
CA CYS A 259 6.76 0.51 -5.34
C CYS A 259 6.60 1.96 -5.83
N LEU A 260 5.45 2.58 -5.60
CA LEU A 260 5.28 4.03 -5.69
C LEU A 260 5.91 4.64 -4.45
N LEU A 261 7.13 5.17 -4.59
CA LEU A 261 7.97 5.48 -3.45
C LEU A 261 7.32 6.53 -2.54
N SER A 262 7.41 6.30 -1.24
CA SER A 262 6.88 7.14 -0.18
C SER A 262 7.86 7.18 0.99
N PRO A 263 7.72 8.12 1.93
CA PRO A 263 8.33 7.97 3.24
C PRO A 263 7.91 6.64 3.85
N PHE A 264 8.81 5.99 4.57
CA PHE A 264 8.50 4.75 5.29
C PHE A 264 8.40 5.00 6.79
N LEU A 265 7.66 4.13 7.47
CA LEU A 265 7.66 4.07 8.92
C LEU A 265 9.10 3.83 9.42
N PRO A 266 9.51 4.42 10.55
CA PRO A 266 10.85 4.18 11.10
C PRO A 266 11.01 2.74 11.57
N ARG A 267 12.25 2.26 11.60
CA ARG A 267 12.62 0.88 11.98
C ARG A 267 11.95 0.40 13.26
N TRP A 268 11.91 1.26 14.27
CA TRP A 268 11.45 0.95 15.62
C TRP A 268 9.95 1.17 15.86
N THR A 269 9.14 1.30 14.81
CA THR A 269 7.69 1.53 14.95
C THR A 269 7.04 0.50 15.87
N LEU A 270 7.27 -0.80 15.69
CA LEU A 270 6.67 -1.84 16.55
C LEU A 270 7.00 -1.65 18.03
N TYR A 271 8.24 -1.29 18.35
CA TYR A 271 8.65 -1.03 19.74
C TYR A 271 7.97 0.22 20.31
N LYS A 272 7.90 1.29 19.52
CA LYS A 272 7.27 2.53 19.96
C LYS A 272 5.75 2.35 20.16
N GLU A 273 5.09 1.58 19.29
CA GLU A 273 3.67 1.21 19.45
C GLU A 273 3.43 0.45 20.76
N MET A 274 4.28 -0.54 21.08
CA MET A 274 4.18 -1.31 22.33
C MET A 274 4.38 -0.46 23.59
N THR A 275 5.15 0.62 23.50
CA THR A 275 5.41 1.56 24.61
C THR A 275 4.39 2.71 24.68
N GLY A 276 3.34 2.66 23.86
CA GLY A 276 2.26 3.65 23.87
C GLY A 276 2.59 4.96 23.15
N HIS A 277 3.79 5.10 22.57
CA HIS A 277 4.13 6.23 21.71
C HIS A 277 3.42 6.03 20.37
N LYS A 278 2.45 6.89 20.01
CA LYS A 278 1.68 6.80 18.76
C LYS A 278 2.12 7.77 17.66
N GLN A 279 3.16 8.55 17.89
CA GLN A 279 3.66 9.54 16.95
C GLN A 279 5.07 9.18 16.49
N TYR A 280 5.26 9.14 15.18
CA TYR A 280 6.52 8.80 14.54
C TYR A 280 6.85 9.82 13.47
N ASP A 281 8.12 10.15 13.36
CA ASP A 281 8.66 10.79 12.18
C ASP A 281 9.03 9.69 11.20
N TYR A 282 8.48 9.80 10.00
CA TYR A 282 8.78 8.87 8.92
C TYR A 282 10.24 9.06 8.50
N VAL A 283 10.76 8.14 7.71
CA VAL A 283 12.15 8.15 7.26
C VAL A 283 12.21 8.08 5.75
N TYR A 284 13.29 8.65 5.21
CA TYR A 284 13.65 8.42 3.83
C TYR A 284 14.02 6.95 3.63
N PRO A 285 13.37 6.23 2.70
CA PRO A 285 13.80 4.89 2.36
C PRO A 285 15.13 4.94 1.60
N PHE A 286 15.90 3.85 1.67
CA PHE A 286 17.07 3.62 0.82
C PHE A 286 18.08 4.79 0.83
N ASP A 287 18.42 5.26 2.02
CA ASP A 287 19.36 6.37 2.26
C ASP A 287 19.05 7.65 1.46
N ALA A 288 17.76 7.92 1.22
CA ALA A 288 17.27 9.08 0.49
C ALA A 288 17.83 9.24 -0.94
N VAL A 289 18.40 8.18 -1.54
CA VAL A 289 18.99 8.26 -2.89
C VAL A 289 17.95 8.75 -3.90
N PHE A 290 16.73 8.21 -3.84
CA PHE A 290 15.64 8.61 -4.73
C PHE A 290 15.19 10.05 -4.54
N ASN A 291 15.18 10.55 -3.29
CA ASN A 291 14.83 11.93 -2.98
C ASN A 291 15.89 12.89 -3.50
N GLN A 292 17.17 12.58 -3.27
CA GLN A 292 18.29 13.38 -3.77
C GLN A 292 18.35 13.39 -5.30
N LEU A 293 18.01 12.26 -5.93
CA LEU A 293 17.85 12.16 -7.39
C LEU A 293 16.70 13.03 -7.90
N TYR A 294 15.52 12.92 -7.29
CA TYR A 294 14.38 13.76 -7.66
C TYR A 294 14.74 15.24 -7.51
N ASP A 295 15.45 15.59 -6.43
CA ASP A 295 15.90 16.95 -6.19
C ASP A 295 16.91 17.44 -7.25
N THR A 296 17.62 16.53 -7.91
CA THR A 296 18.56 16.87 -8.98
C THR A 296 17.86 16.97 -10.33
N ILE A 297 17.01 16.00 -10.68
CA ILE A 297 16.42 15.90 -12.02
C ILE A 297 15.07 16.63 -12.15
N LYS A 298 14.41 16.92 -11.02
CA LYS A 298 13.15 17.67 -10.91
C LYS A 298 12.00 17.15 -11.79
N LYS A 299 11.94 15.84 -12.01
CA LYS A 299 10.87 15.17 -12.76
C LYS A 299 10.61 13.76 -12.24
N PRO A 300 9.40 13.21 -12.47
CA PRO A 300 9.12 11.81 -12.17
C PRO A 300 10.06 10.86 -12.92
N PHE A 301 10.40 9.74 -12.29
CA PHE A 301 11.27 8.73 -12.90
C PHE A 301 10.97 7.33 -12.37
N ALA A 302 11.44 6.33 -13.13
CA ALA A 302 11.34 4.93 -12.78
C ALA A 302 12.74 4.29 -12.71
N VAL A 303 12.86 3.25 -11.88
CA VAL A 303 14.07 2.47 -11.70
C VAL A 303 13.69 0.99 -11.64
N ASP A 304 14.43 0.17 -12.38
CA ASP A 304 14.37 -1.28 -12.23
C ASP A 304 15.27 -1.70 -11.06
N ALA A 305 14.72 -2.44 -10.09
CA ALA A 305 15.46 -2.85 -8.90
C ALA A 305 16.56 -3.87 -9.23
N ALA A 306 16.54 -4.49 -10.41
CA ALA A 306 17.62 -5.36 -10.88
C ALA A 306 18.79 -4.58 -11.52
N ASN A 307 18.63 -3.28 -11.81
CA ASN A 307 19.70 -2.47 -12.37
C ASN A 307 20.92 -2.46 -11.42
N PRO A 308 22.14 -2.83 -11.88
CA PRO A 308 23.31 -2.93 -11.02
C PRO A 308 23.64 -1.67 -10.19
N ALA A 309 23.29 -0.48 -10.69
CA ALA A 309 23.49 0.77 -9.95
C ALA A 309 22.62 0.83 -8.69
N PHE A 310 21.39 0.30 -8.74
CA PHE A 310 20.39 0.40 -7.66
C PHE A 310 20.18 -0.90 -6.89
N ALA A 311 20.52 -2.05 -7.48
CA ALA A 311 20.18 -3.36 -6.95
C ALA A 311 20.72 -3.60 -5.53
N GLY A 312 21.92 -3.09 -5.24
CA GLY A 312 22.58 -3.17 -3.94
C GLY A 312 22.25 -2.02 -2.99
N LEU A 313 21.41 -1.06 -3.39
CA LEU A 313 21.02 0.06 -2.55
C LEU A 313 20.26 -0.45 -1.32
N LYS A 314 20.67 -0.01 -0.14
CA LYS A 314 20.16 -0.53 1.13
C LYS A 314 19.31 0.47 1.86
N ASP A 315 18.26 -0.04 2.48
CA ASP A 315 17.52 0.67 3.51
C ASP A 315 17.90 0.11 4.90
N TYR A 316 18.27 1.01 5.80
CA TYR A 316 18.66 0.69 7.18
C TYR A 316 17.69 1.24 8.22
N ASN A 317 16.95 2.28 7.84
CA ASN A 317 16.25 3.15 8.79
C ASN A 317 14.75 2.88 8.85
N SER A 318 14.18 2.18 7.86
CA SER A 318 12.74 1.94 7.84
C SER A 318 12.33 0.68 8.60
N PHE A 319 11.03 0.60 8.86
CA PHE A 319 10.33 -0.57 9.38
C PHE A 319 10.66 -1.85 8.60
N TYR A 320 10.92 -1.75 7.29
CA TYR A 320 11.23 -2.92 6.46
C TYR A 320 12.64 -3.48 6.70
N ALA A 321 13.55 -2.69 7.27
CA ALA A 321 14.88 -3.13 7.68
C ALA A 321 14.90 -3.71 9.11
N PHE A 322 13.76 -3.76 9.81
CA PHE A 322 13.68 -4.12 11.23
C PHE A 322 14.41 -5.42 11.59
N ASP A 323 14.25 -6.47 10.78
CA ASP A 323 14.82 -7.80 11.02
C ASP A 323 16.16 -8.05 10.29
N ARG A 324 16.77 -7.03 9.68
CA ARG A 324 18.01 -7.16 8.89
C ARG A 324 19.13 -6.31 9.48
N PHE A 325 20.20 -6.95 9.96
CA PHE A 325 21.36 -6.23 10.50
C PHE A 325 22.06 -5.36 9.44
N ASN A 326 22.12 -5.83 8.20
CA ASN A 326 22.85 -5.17 7.11
C ASN A 326 21.93 -4.35 6.17
N GLY A 327 20.79 -3.92 6.68
CA GLY A 327 19.71 -3.33 5.89
C GLY A 327 19.07 -4.32 4.91
N ILE A 328 18.07 -3.85 4.18
CA ILE A 328 17.43 -4.58 3.08
C ILE A 328 17.83 -3.97 1.74
N GLN A 329 18.23 -4.81 0.78
CA GLN A 329 18.55 -4.35 -0.57
C GLN A 329 17.29 -4.06 -1.38
N LEU A 330 17.35 -3.08 -2.28
CA LEU A 330 16.24 -2.70 -3.14
C LEU A 330 15.67 -3.88 -3.93
N ARG A 331 16.55 -4.71 -4.53
CA ARG A 331 16.16 -5.91 -5.29
C ARG A 331 15.45 -6.99 -4.47
N GLU A 332 15.64 -6.97 -3.15
CA GLU A 332 14.98 -7.90 -2.22
C GLU A 332 13.62 -7.34 -1.77
N PHE A 333 13.43 -6.02 -1.90
CA PHE A 333 12.22 -5.31 -1.49
C PHE A 333 11.15 -5.30 -2.57
N CYS A 334 11.51 -4.93 -3.80
CA CYS A 334 10.60 -4.70 -4.94
C CYS A 334 11.25 -5.07 -6.28
N ASP A 335 10.46 -5.18 -7.36
CA ASP A 335 10.99 -5.35 -8.72
C ASP A 335 11.27 -4.02 -9.42
N GLY A 336 10.49 -2.98 -9.10
CA GLY A 336 10.69 -1.64 -9.61
C GLY A 336 10.28 -0.56 -8.62
N VAL A 337 10.79 0.65 -8.84
CA VAL A 337 10.42 1.86 -8.09
C VAL A 337 9.99 2.93 -9.05
N ILE A 338 8.94 3.65 -8.71
CA ILE A 338 8.57 4.91 -9.36
C ILE A 338 8.54 6.01 -8.30
N MET A 339 9.17 7.13 -8.61
CA MET A 339 9.07 8.36 -7.84
C MET A 339 8.14 9.33 -8.60
N PRO A 340 6.82 9.35 -8.28
CA PRO A 340 5.87 10.16 -9.03
C PRO A 340 6.00 11.66 -8.73
N ALA A 341 6.48 12.01 -7.54
CA ALA A 341 6.72 13.38 -7.13
C ALA A 341 7.72 13.44 -5.97
N GLY A 342 8.30 14.62 -5.73
CA GLY A 342 9.08 14.91 -4.53
C GLY A 342 8.21 14.77 -3.28
N PHE A 343 8.77 14.34 -2.14
CA PHE A 343 7.98 14.16 -0.93
C PHE A 343 7.32 15.47 -0.47
N ASP A 344 8.00 16.60 -0.63
CA ASP A 344 7.49 17.95 -0.35
C ASP A 344 6.38 18.43 -1.30
N GLN A 345 6.20 17.74 -2.42
CA GLN A 345 5.19 18.06 -3.43
C GLN A 345 3.91 17.25 -3.26
N VAL A 346 3.93 16.22 -2.41
CA VAL A 346 2.77 15.35 -2.20
C VAL A 346 1.67 16.11 -1.48
N GLN A 347 0.44 15.97 -1.99
CA GLN A 347 -0.77 16.53 -1.41
C GLN A 347 -1.69 15.40 -0.94
N PRO A 348 -2.44 15.61 0.15
CA PRO A 348 -3.50 14.71 0.53
C PRO A 348 -4.61 14.70 -0.53
N VAL A 349 -5.30 13.58 -0.62
CA VAL A 349 -6.54 13.48 -1.41
C VAL A 349 -7.64 14.41 -0.91
N VAL A 350 -8.52 14.82 -1.81
CA VAL A 350 -9.64 15.73 -1.58
C VAL A 350 -10.84 14.97 -1.02
N ILE A 351 -11.53 15.54 -0.04
CA ILE A 351 -12.72 14.95 0.58
C ILE A 351 -13.95 15.18 -0.31
N ILE A 352 -14.78 14.16 -0.47
CA ILE A 352 -16.07 14.23 -1.18
C ILE A 352 -17.07 15.01 -0.29
N PRO A 353 -17.51 16.23 -0.68
CA PRO A 353 -18.38 17.04 0.17
C PRO A 353 -19.75 16.40 0.44
N ASP A 354 -20.25 15.64 -0.52
CA ASP A 354 -21.55 14.98 -0.51
C ASP A 354 -21.47 13.47 -0.21
N TRP A 355 -20.43 13.04 0.53
CA TRP A 355 -20.22 11.62 0.85
C TRP A 355 -21.42 10.98 1.56
N VAL A 356 -22.13 11.73 2.41
CA VAL A 356 -23.34 11.31 3.12
C VAL A 356 -24.42 12.36 2.85
N PRO A 357 -25.11 12.29 1.69
CA PRO A 357 -25.93 13.41 1.21
C PRO A 357 -27.27 13.54 1.95
N ASN A 358 -27.73 12.49 2.64
CA ASN A 358 -29.02 12.46 3.33
C ASN A 358 -29.06 11.40 4.43
N THR A 359 -30.15 11.39 5.21
CA THR A 359 -30.37 10.44 6.30
C THR A 359 -30.44 8.99 5.83
N ALA A 360 -30.93 8.70 4.62
CA ALA A 360 -30.98 7.33 4.12
C ALA A 360 -29.55 6.74 3.95
N ALA A 361 -28.62 7.53 3.41
CA ALA A 361 -27.22 7.14 3.32
C ALA A 361 -26.58 6.89 4.71
N LEU A 362 -26.91 7.73 5.69
CA LEU A 362 -26.47 7.53 7.07
C LEU A 362 -26.99 6.21 7.65
N GLU A 363 -28.28 5.92 7.47
CA GLU A 363 -28.89 4.69 7.99
C GLU A 363 -28.30 3.43 7.34
N GLU A 364 -27.90 3.46 6.07
CA GLU A 364 -27.17 2.34 5.46
C GLU A 364 -25.81 2.10 6.13
N ILE A 365 -25.06 3.15 6.46
CA ILE A 365 -23.75 3.03 7.13
C ILE A 365 -23.92 2.52 8.56
N LYS A 366 -24.95 2.98 9.27
CA LYS A 366 -25.27 2.51 10.63
C LYS A 366 -25.50 1.00 10.69
N LYS A 367 -25.95 0.36 9.62
CA LYS A 367 -26.12 -1.11 9.56
C LYS A 367 -24.81 -1.88 9.68
N VAL A 368 -23.67 -1.29 9.26
CA VAL A 368 -22.36 -1.95 9.28
C VAL A 368 -21.50 -1.58 10.49
N LEU A 369 -21.89 -0.55 11.24
CA LEU A 369 -21.21 -0.11 12.46
C LEU A 369 -21.64 -0.93 13.69
N PRO A 370 -20.80 -1.03 14.74
CA PRO A 370 -21.21 -1.58 16.03
C PRO A 370 -22.39 -0.78 16.57
N GLU A 371 -23.30 -1.44 17.28
CA GLU A 371 -24.57 -0.84 17.71
C GLU A 371 -24.39 0.41 18.56
N GLU A 372 -23.45 0.39 19.50
CA GLU A 372 -23.16 1.54 20.38
C GLU A 372 -22.62 2.74 19.60
N GLU A 373 -21.80 2.51 18.57
CA GLU A 373 -21.29 3.58 17.71
C GLU A 373 -22.41 4.13 16.82
N ALA A 374 -23.22 3.25 16.23
CA ALA A 374 -24.35 3.62 15.37
C ALA A 374 -25.39 4.47 16.13
N ARG A 375 -25.66 4.19 17.40
CA ARG A 375 -26.60 4.95 18.24
C ARG A 375 -26.18 6.40 18.51
N GLN A 376 -24.88 6.68 18.44
CA GLN A 376 -24.32 8.03 18.66
C GLN A 376 -24.40 8.91 17.41
N LEU A 377 -24.82 8.36 16.27
CA LEU A 377 -24.86 9.05 14.98
C LEU A 377 -26.31 9.39 14.62
N HIS A 378 -26.65 10.67 14.78
CA HIS A 378 -27.99 11.23 14.51
C HIS A 378 -28.02 12.05 13.22
N SER A 379 -26.87 12.47 12.69
CA SER A 379 -26.76 13.28 11.49
C SER A 379 -25.58 12.89 10.58
N PRO A 380 -25.65 13.19 9.26
CA PRO A 380 -24.52 13.05 8.36
C PRO A 380 -23.24 13.77 8.83
N GLN A 381 -23.39 14.95 9.46
CA GLN A 381 -22.28 15.74 9.98
C GLN A 381 -21.56 15.02 11.13
N GLU A 382 -22.29 14.38 12.04
CA GLU A 382 -21.70 13.57 13.11
C GLU A 382 -20.95 12.36 12.56
N LEU A 383 -21.48 11.71 11.51
CA LEU A 383 -20.76 10.63 10.85
C LEU A 383 -19.47 11.12 10.20
N MET A 384 -19.48 12.28 9.53
CA MET A 384 -18.25 12.85 8.95
C MET A 384 -17.23 13.20 10.04
N LYS A 385 -17.67 13.70 11.19
CA LYS A 385 -16.80 13.93 12.36
C LYS A 385 -16.26 12.62 12.94
N TYR A 386 -17.05 11.55 12.94
CA TYR A 386 -16.63 10.22 13.38
C TYR A 386 -15.59 9.62 12.41
N ILE A 387 -15.78 9.75 11.10
CA ILE A 387 -14.81 9.33 10.08
C ILE A 387 -13.51 10.14 10.20
N ASN A 388 -13.63 11.45 10.45
CA ASN A 388 -12.52 12.40 10.60
C ASN A 388 -11.50 12.38 9.45
N PRO A 389 -11.95 12.60 8.19
CA PRO A 389 -11.04 12.57 7.04
C PRO A 389 -10.02 13.71 7.04
N ASP A 390 -10.26 14.80 7.78
CA ASP A 390 -9.28 15.87 7.95
C ASP A 390 -8.02 15.40 8.70
N ALA A 391 -8.17 14.46 9.65
CA ALA A 391 -7.03 13.85 10.32
C ALA A 391 -6.18 12.99 9.38
N ASP A 392 -6.81 12.34 8.39
CA ASP A 392 -6.08 11.64 7.33
C ASP A 392 -5.30 12.61 6.45
N GLN A 393 -5.91 13.73 6.05
CA GLN A 393 -5.21 14.76 5.27
C GLN A 393 -4.02 15.33 6.04
N GLU A 394 -4.20 15.63 7.33
CA GLU A 394 -3.15 16.14 8.19
C GLU A 394 -2.04 15.11 8.40
N GLN A 395 -2.39 13.83 8.53
CA GLN A 395 -1.41 12.76 8.56
C GLN A 395 -0.55 12.81 7.30
N ILE A 396 -1.14 12.82 6.10
CA ILE A 396 -0.40 12.88 4.83
C ILE A 396 0.48 14.12 4.74
N ARG A 397 -0.02 15.31 5.11
CA ARG A 397 0.79 16.53 5.17
C ARG A 397 1.99 16.37 6.09
N ARG A 398 1.81 15.75 7.25
CA ARG A 398 2.89 15.44 8.19
C ARG A 398 3.87 14.40 7.65
N LEU A 399 3.40 13.36 6.94
CA LEU A 399 4.29 12.36 6.32
C LEU A 399 5.26 13.01 5.35
N HIS A 400 4.74 14.01 4.65
CA HIS A 400 5.36 14.69 3.53
C HIS A 400 5.94 16.07 3.89
N SER A 401 5.93 16.42 5.19
CA SER A 401 6.57 17.64 5.70
C SER A 401 8.08 17.50 5.87
N GLN A 402 8.65 16.31 5.57
CA GLN A 402 10.09 16.17 5.45
C GLN A 402 10.59 17.18 4.42
N GLN A 403 11.40 18.13 4.87
CA GLN A 403 12.00 19.15 4.02
C GLN A 403 12.85 18.48 2.92
N LYS A 404 13.02 19.18 1.79
CA LYS A 404 13.98 18.79 0.75
C LYS A 404 15.29 18.35 1.37
N PHE A 405 15.95 17.40 0.70
CA PHE A 405 17.20 16.88 1.25
C PHE A 405 18.28 17.98 1.34
N TRP A 406 18.16 19.02 0.50
CA TRP A 406 19.06 20.17 0.39
C TRP A 406 18.42 21.47 0.87
#